data_AF-A0A367J320-F1
#
_entry.id   AF-A0A367J320-F1
#
_cell.length_a   1.000
_cell.length_b   1.000
_cell.length_c   1.000
_cell.angle_alpha   90.00
_cell.angle_beta   90.00
_cell.angle_gamma   90.00
#
_symmetry.space_group_name_H-M   'P 1'
#
loop_
_entity.id
_entity.type
_entity.pdbx_description
1 polymer ?
#
loop_
_entity_poly.entity_id
_entity_poly.type
_entity_poly.pdbx_seq_one_letter_code
_entity_poly.pdbx_strand_id
1 'polypeptide(L)'
;MSNLINEQKGHIVIKLLSSIRSMIDVLPMRNQKKNVEESELCTRYLQPLFQKLFDSSNGDFLFKWTNTLPLIDDSNDKKRPDGLVENDDKVIGYFEVKAIKHVKDHKKVNIDLHRLCLFSKRAITKFKLKHTFQVMAIGKFTIIEANLAY
;
A
#
# COMPACT_ATOMS: atom_id res chain seq x y z
N MET A 1 -1.53 -32.92 -3.08
CA MET A 1 -0.79 -31.78 -2.48
C MET A 1 -0.13 -30.89 -3.54
N SER A 2 0.55 -31.45 -4.56
CA SER A 2 1.13 -30.68 -5.68
C SER A 2 0.10 -29.87 -6.50
N ASN A 3 -1.06 -30.44 -6.82
CA ASN A 3 -2.11 -29.74 -7.57
C ASN A 3 -2.68 -28.53 -6.82
N LEU A 4 -2.91 -28.66 -5.50
CA LEU A 4 -3.40 -27.58 -4.65
C LEU A 4 -2.41 -26.41 -4.56
N ILE A 5 -1.10 -26.70 -4.50
CA ILE A 5 -0.04 -25.68 -4.50
C ILE A 5 0.01 -24.96 -5.86
N ASN A 6 -0.18 -25.68 -6.96
CA ASN A 6 -0.19 -25.10 -8.30
C ASN A 6 -1.44 -24.23 -8.54
N GLU A 7 -2.61 -24.65 -8.04
CA GLU A 7 -3.84 -23.85 -8.07
C GLU A 7 -3.71 -22.57 -7.25
N GLN A 8 -3.15 -22.65 -6.04
CA GLN A 8 -2.87 -21.47 -5.21
C GLN A 8 -1.89 -20.50 -5.88
N LYS A 9 -0.82 -21.02 -6.49
CA LYS A 9 0.12 -20.21 -7.27
C LYS A 9 -0.56 -19.54 -8.46
N GLY A 10 -1.41 -20.27 -9.19
CA GLY A 10 -2.21 -19.72 -10.29
C GLY A 10 -3.10 -18.58 -9.84
N HIS A 11 -3.81 -18.74 -8.72
CA HIS A 11 -4.65 -17.70 -8.15
C HIS A 11 -3.87 -16.44 -7.74
N ILE A 12 -2.69 -16.61 -7.12
CA ILE A 12 -1.81 -15.48 -6.77
C ILE A 12 -1.37 -14.72 -8.02
N VAL A 13 -0.92 -15.43 -9.07
CA VAL A 13 -0.48 -14.81 -10.33
C VAL A 13 -1.63 -14.05 -10.99
N ILE A 14 -2.82 -14.65 -11.05
CA ILE A 14 -4.01 -13.98 -11.60
C ILE A 14 -4.34 -12.71 -10.80
N LYS A 15 -4.25 -12.76 -9.47
CA LYS A 15 -4.50 -11.59 -8.61
C LYS A 15 -3.48 -10.49 -8.88
N LEU A 16 -2.19 -10.82 -8.95
CA LEU A 16 -1.12 -9.87 -9.27
C LEU A 16 -1.31 -9.21 -10.64
N LEU A 17 -1.58 -9.99 -11.68
CA LEU A 17 -1.83 -9.47 -13.03
C LEU A 17 -3.07 -8.56 -13.05
N SER A 18 -4.12 -8.95 -12.34
CA SER A 18 -5.33 -8.13 -12.21
C SER A 18 -5.06 -6.82 -11.47
N SER A 19 -4.21 -6.82 -10.44
CA SER A 19 -3.80 -5.62 -9.73
C SER A 19 -3.00 -4.67 -10.61
N ILE A 20 -2.04 -5.19 -11.38
CA ILE A 20 -1.25 -4.38 -12.32
C ILE A 20 -2.15 -3.79 -13.39
N ARG A 21 -3.05 -4.60 -13.97
CA ARG A 21 -4.04 -4.13 -14.95
C ARG A 21 -4.90 -2.99 -14.38
N SER A 22 -5.44 -3.18 -13.17
CA SER A 22 -6.26 -2.17 -12.51
C SER A 22 -5.52 -0.84 -12.28
N MET A 23 -4.21 -0.90 -12.04
CA MET A 23 -3.37 0.29 -11.95
C MET A 23 -3.28 0.97 -13.33
N ILE A 24 -2.90 0.22 -14.37
CA ILE A 24 -2.72 0.73 -15.73
C ILE A 24 -4.01 1.39 -16.25
N ASP A 25 -5.16 0.76 -16.03
CA ASP A 25 -6.46 1.22 -16.53
C ASP A 25 -6.87 2.62 -16.02
N VAL A 26 -6.30 3.09 -14.90
CA VAL A 26 -6.63 4.40 -14.33
C VAL A 26 -5.51 5.43 -14.41
N LEU A 27 -4.34 5.06 -14.92
CA LEU A 27 -3.21 5.97 -15.08
C LEU A 27 -3.58 7.10 -16.07
N PRO A 28 -3.14 8.34 -15.80
CA PRO A 28 -3.41 9.44 -16.70
C PRO A 28 -2.72 9.21 -18.06
N MET A 29 -3.49 9.28 -19.15
CA MET A 29 -2.94 9.20 -20.53
C MET A 29 -2.05 10.39 -20.91
N ARG A 30 -2.12 11.49 -20.16
CA ARG A 30 -1.39 12.74 -20.45
C ARG A 30 -0.33 13.00 -19.40
N ASN A 31 0.85 13.40 -19.85
CA ASN A 31 1.92 13.85 -18.99
C ASN A 31 1.50 15.10 -18.21
N GLN A 32 1.39 14.96 -16.90
CA GLN A 32 1.20 16.09 -16.01
C GLN A 32 2.57 16.73 -15.73
N LYS A 33 2.70 18.02 -16.05
CA LYS A 33 3.92 18.80 -15.74
C LYS A 33 4.02 19.18 -14.25
N LYS A 34 2.92 19.05 -13.51
CA LYS A 34 2.83 19.42 -12.09
C LYS A 34 3.33 18.26 -11.22
N ASN A 35 3.94 18.60 -10.08
CA ASN A 35 4.25 17.61 -9.05
C ASN A 35 2.95 16.97 -8.54
N VAL A 36 2.96 15.63 -8.47
CA VAL A 36 1.89 14.84 -7.89
C VAL A 36 1.96 14.96 -6.36
N GLU A 37 0.84 15.30 -5.73
CA GLU A 37 0.71 15.39 -4.28
C GLU A 37 0.46 14.00 -3.67
N GLU A 38 0.71 13.84 -2.37
CA GLU A 38 0.55 12.55 -1.66
C GLU A 38 -0.86 11.98 -1.80
N SER A 39 -1.90 12.81 -1.71
CA SER A 39 -3.29 12.38 -1.88
C SER A 39 -3.57 11.82 -3.28
N GLU A 40 -2.96 12.40 -4.30
CA GLU A 40 -3.07 11.90 -5.68
C GLU A 40 -2.27 10.61 -5.85
N LEU A 41 -1.06 10.51 -5.29
CA LEU A 41 -0.30 9.24 -5.25
C LEU A 41 -1.11 8.11 -4.61
N CYS A 42 -1.71 8.38 -3.45
CA CYS A 42 -2.56 7.43 -2.76
C CYS A 42 -3.75 7.00 -3.63
N THR A 43 -4.59 7.93 -4.06
CA THR A 43 -5.89 7.60 -4.65
C THR A 43 -5.84 7.23 -6.14
N ARG A 44 -4.97 7.87 -6.93
CA ARG A 44 -4.89 7.65 -8.38
C ARG A 44 -3.97 6.49 -8.75
N TYR A 45 -2.84 6.34 -8.05
CA TYR A 45 -1.78 5.41 -8.44
C TYR A 45 -1.77 4.14 -7.58
N LEU A 46 -1.76 4.28 -6.26
CA LEU A 46 -1.56 3.15 -5.34
C LEU A 46 -2.87 2.42 -5.01
N GLN A 47 -3.96 3.14 -4.82
CA GLN A 47 -5.25 2.57 -4.46
C GLN A 47 -5.75 1.48 -5.42
N PRO A 48 -5.74 1.67 -6.76
CA PRO A 48 -6.22 0.63 -7.69
C PRO A 48 -5.41 -0.67 -7.59
N LEU A 49 -4.09 -0.55 -7.40
CA LEU A 49 -3.20 -1.69 -7.23
C LEU A 49 -3.52 -2.44 -5.92
N PHE A 50 -3.53 -1.73 -4.80
CA PHE A 50 -3.64 -2.33 -3.47
C PHE A 50 -5.05 -2.78 -3.11
N GLN A 51 -6.09 -2.05 -3.54
CA GLN A 51 -7.46 -2.55 -3.41
C GLN A 51 -7.61 -3.86 -4.17
N LYS A 52 -7.16 -3.94 -5.43
CA LYS A 52 -7.26 -5.18 -6.18
C LYS A 52 -6.43 -6.33 -5.59
N LEU A 53 -5.29 -5.99 -4.95
CA LEU A 53 -4.41 -6.96 -4.32
C LEU A 53 -4.94 -7.47 -2.98
N PHE A 54 -5.57 -6.62 -2.18
CA PHE A 54 -5.99 -6.93 -0.82
C PHE A 54 -7.48 -7.13 -0.70
N ASP A 55 -8.32 -6.21 -1.19
CA ASP A 55 -9.78 -6.28 -1.05
C ASP A 55 -10.29 -7.62 -1.59
N SER A 56 -10.74 -8.45 -0.67
CA SER A 56 -11.20 -9.80 -0.95
C SER A 56 -12.72 -9.84 -0.96
N SER A 57 -13.32 -10.54 -1.92
CA SER A 57 -14.78 -10.63 -2.03
C SER A 57 -15.44 -11.36 -0.85
N ASN A 58 -14.66 -12.14 -0.10
CA ASN A 58 -15.09 -12.87 1.09
C ASN A 58 -14.84 -12.10 2.41
N GLY A 59 -14.27 -10.89 2.36
CA GLY A 59 -14.08 -10.02 3.53
C GLY A 59 -12.81 -10.27 4.36
N ASP A 60 -11.98 -11.25 3.99
CA ASP A 60 -10.75 -11.60 4.72
C ASP A 60 -9.73 -10.46 4.82
N PHE A 61 -9.65 -9.62 3.79
CA PHE A 61 -8.71 -8.50 3.77
C PHE A 61 -9.37 -7.24 3.19
N LEU A 62 -9.08 -6.11 3.82
CA LEU A 62 -9.60 -4.81 3.44
C LEU A 62 -8.51 -3.74 3.51
N PHE A 63 -8.22 -3.14 2.36
CA PHE A 63 -7.32 -2.00 2.25
C PHE A 63 -8.05 -0.70 2.55
N LYS A 64 -7.44 0.19 3.34
CA LYS A 64 -8.00 1.51 3.67
C LYS A 64 -6.92 2.58 3.71
N TRP A 65 -7.24 3.76 3.18
CA TRP A 65 -6.53 4.99 3.54
C TRP A 65 -7.08 5.55 4.85
N THR A 66 -6.20 6.01 5.72
CA THR A 66 -6.55 6.42 7.08
C THR A 66 -6.69 7.94 7.20
N ASN A 67 -7.93 8.38 7.41
CA ASN A 67 -8.25 9.76 7.80
C ASN A 67 -8.36 9.92 9.33
N THR A 68 -8.49 8.81 10.05
CA THR A 68 -8.63 8.74 11.52
C THR A 68 -7.50 7.90 12.12
N LEU A 69 -7.31 8.01 13.44
CA LEU A 69 -6.32 7.17 14.14
C LEU A 69 -6.69 5.69 14.03
N PRO A 70 -5.71 4.78 13.83
CA PRO A 70 -5.98 3.36 13.93
C PRO A 70 -6.47 3.02 15.34
N LEU A 71 -7.45 2.11 15.48
CA LEU A 71 -7.98 1.59 16.76
C LEU A 71 -6.91 0.95 17.68
N ILE A 72 -5.68 0.84 17.18
CA ILE A 72 -4.56 0.17 17.83
C ILE A 72 -3.68 1.14 18.60
N ASP A 73 -3.79 2.44 18.34
CA ASP A 73 -2.85 3.40 18.89
C ASP A 73 -3.34 4.01 20.21
N ASP A 74 -3.06 3.30 21.30
CA ASP A 74 -3.15 3.83 22.67
C ASP A 74 -1.91 4.67 23.03
N SER A 75 -1.02 4.97 22.07
CA SER A 75 0.15 5.79 22.34
C SER A 75 -0.17 7.28 22.37
N ASN A 76 0.57 8.03 23.18
CA ASN A 76 0.53 9.50 23.17
C ASN A 76 0.93 10.10 21.80
N ASP A 77 1.44 9.30 20.87
CA ASP A 77 1.77 9.72 19.52
C ASP A 77 0.49 9.69 18.67
N LYS A 78 -0.18 10.84 18.55
CA LYS A 78 -1.42 11.03 17.75
C LYS A 78 -1.18 10.94 16.24
N LYS A 79 -0.16 10.22 15.80
CA LYS A 79 0.19 10.07 14.38
C LYS A 79 -0.37 8.76 13.85
N ARG A 80 -0.85 8.82 12.62
CA ARG A 80 -1.42 7.70 11.89
C ARG A 80 -0.55 7.36 10.68
N PRO A 81 -0.54 6.09 10.23
CA PRO A 81 -0.08 5.77 8.88
C PRO A 81 -0.97 6.47 7.84
N ASP A 82 -0.54 6.50 6.59
CA ASP A 82 -1.38 6.97 5.48
C ASP A 82 -2.43 5.93 5.08
N GLY A 83 -2.09 4.64 5.18
CA GLY A 83 -3.01 3.54 4.94
C GLY A 83 -2.66 2.26 5.68
N LEU A 84 -3.57 1.29 5.62
CA LEU A 84 -3.46 0.01 6.29
C LEU A 84 -4.21 -1.09 5.54
N VAL A 85 -3.90 -2.35 5.91
CA VAL A 85 -4.73 -3.52 5.54
C VAL A 85 -5.19 -4.20 6.82
N GLU A 86 -6.49 -4.44 6.90
CA GLU A 86 -7.16 -5.17 7.97
C GLU A 86 -7.53 -6.58 7.52
N ASN A 87 -7.50 -7.51 8.46
CA ASN A 87 -8.12 -8.82 8.39
C ASN A 87 -9.00 -8.93 9.64
N ASP A 88 -10.32 -8.91 9.45
CA ASP A 88 -11.29 -8.68 10.52
C ASP A 88 -10.89 -7.44 11.36
N ASP A 89 -10.73 -7.61 12.67
CA ASP A 89 -10.34 -6.54 13.61
C ASP A 89 -8.81 -6.37 13.77
N LYS A 90 -8.00 -7.04 12.92
CA LYS A 90 -6.53 -7.05 13.02
C LYS A 90 -5.92 -6.27 11.87
N VAL A 91 -5.10 -5.27 12.19
CA VAL A 91 -4.25 -4.63 11.16
C VAL A 91 -3.01 -5.48 10.92
N ILE A 92 -2.80 -5.87 9.66
CA ILE A 92 -1.74 -6.79 9.22
C ILE A 92 -0.71 -6.13 8.29
N GLY A 93 -0.93 -4.86 7.93
CA GLY A 93 0.01 -4.12 7.10
C GLY A 93 -0.25 -2.62 7.13
N TYR A 94 0.81 -1.86 6.84
CA TYR A 94 0.82 -0.40 6.94
C TYR A 94 1.47 0.26 5.73
N PHE A 95 1.01 1.45 5.41
CA PHE A 95 1.43 2.24 4.26
C PHE A 95 1.81 3.65 4.70
N GLU A 96 2.92 4.13 4.16
CA GLU A 96 3.36 5.53 4.25
C GLU A 96 3.70 6.00 2.84
N VAL A 97 3.21 7.17 2.45
CA VAL A 97 3.32 7.71 1.09
C VAL A 97 3.93 9.10 1.17
N LYS A 98 4.98 9.33 0.37
CA LYS A 98 5.62 10.65 0.25
C LYS A 98 5.72 11.09 -1.19
N ALA A 99 5.42 12.36 -1.43
CA ALA A 99 5.70 12.99 -2.72
C ALA A 99 7.20 13.20 -2.90
N ILE A 100 7.70 13.10 -4.14
CA ILE A 100 9.14 13.23 -4.45
C ILE A 100 9.77 14.54 -3.95
N LYS A 101 8.99 15.62 -3.82
CA LYS A 101 9.46 16.90 -3.28
C LYS A 101 9.98 16.76 -1.84
N HIS A 102 9.51 15.77 -1.09
CA HIS A 102 9.94 15.47 0.27
C HIS A 102 11.17 14.56 0.33
N VAL A 103 11.59 13.98 -0.79
CA VAL A 103 12.74 13.06 -0.81
C VAL A 103 14.05 13.76 -0.45
N LYS A 104 14.18 15.07 -0.72
CA LYS A 104 15.37 15.84 -0.33
C LYS A 104 15.46 16.05 1.19
N ASP A 105 14.37 15.87 1.91
CA ASP A 105 14.32 15.91 3.37
C ASP A 105 14.44 14.48 3.92
N HIS A 106 15.65 13.90 3.79
CA HIS A 106 15.94 12.54 4.26
C HIS A 106 15.57 12.34 5.73
N LYS A 107 15.67 13.38 6.55
CA LYS A 107 15.32 13.32 7.97
C LYS A 107 13.84 13.02 8.14
N LYS A 108 12.94 13.70 7.44
CA LYS A 108 11.49 13.43 7.53
C LYS A 108 11.14 12.04 7.01
N VAL A 109 11.66 11.67 5.84
CA VAL A 109 11.43 10.34 5.26
C VAL A 109 11.86 9.22 6.22
N ASN A 110 13.03 9.35 6.85
CA ASN A 110 13.54 8.36 7.80
C ASN A 110 12.72 8.31 9.09
N ILE A 111 12.24 9.45 9.58
CA ILE A 111 11.36 9.51 10.74
C ILE A 111 10.04 8.79 10.45
N ASP A 112 9.46 9.01 9.27
CA ASP A 112 8.20 8.38 8.90
C ASP A 112 8.38 6.86 8.67
N LEU A 113 9.50 6.44 8.06
CA LEU A 113 9.89 5.03 7.98
C LEU A 113 10.06 4.38 9.38
N HIS A 114 10.70 5.08 10.31
CA HIS A 114 10.83 4.60 11.69
C HIS A 114 9.46 4.42 12.36
N ARG A 115 8.53 5.36 12.15
CA ARG A 115 7.15 5.23 12.67
C ARG A 115 6.42 4.05 12.04
N LEU A 116 6.59 3.82 10.74
CA LEU A 116 6.03 2.66 10.06
C LEU A 116 6.47 1.33 10.72
N CYS A 117 7.73 1.26 11.16
CA CYS A 117 8.27 0.17 11.98
C CYS A 117 7.61 0.04 13.35
N LEU A 118 7.36 1.17 14.03
CA LEU A 118 6.68 1.15 15.32
C LEU A 118 5.23 0.65 15.19
N PHE A 119 4.48 1.09 14.17
CA PHE A 119 3.12 0.58 13.93
C PHE A 119 3.10 -0.93 13.72
N SER A 120 4.01 -1.43 12.88
CA SER A 120 4.15 -2.86 12.60
C SER A 120 4.53 -3.68 13.83
N LYS A 121 5.48 -3.18 14.63
CA LYS A 121 5.86 -3.82 15.91
C LYS A 121 4.68 -3.88 16.87
N ARG A 122 3.91 -2.78 16.99
CA ARG A 122 2.72 -2.73 17.86
C ARG A 122 1.65 -3.74 17.41
N ALA A 123 1.37 -3.82 16.11
CA ALA A 123 0.42 -4.79 15.56
C ALA A 123 0.84 -6.25 15.83
N ILE A 124 2.12 -6.58 15.61
CA ILE A 124 2.68 -7.90 15.93
C ILE A 124 2.43 -8.25 17.39
N THR A 125 2.77 -7.35 18.31
CA THR A 125 2.61 -7.58 19.75
C THR A 125 1.13 -7.68 20.16
N LYS A 126 0.28 -6.74 19.71
CA LYS A 126 -1.13 -6.65 20.12
C LYS A 126 -1.93 -7.85 19.61
N PHE A 127 -1.77 -8.20 18.34
CA PHE A 127 -2.57 -9.25 17.70
C PHE A 127 -1.86 -10.60 17.63
N LYS A 128 -0.65 -10.71 18.20
CA LYS A 128 0.19 -11.92 18.18
C LYS A 128 0.44 -12.42 16.75
N LEU A 129 0.66 -11.50 15.82
CA LEU A 129 0.89 -11.85 14.40
C LEU A 129 2.26 -12.48 14.23
N LYS A 130 2.34 -13.51 13.39
CA LYS A 130 3.63 -14.07 12.97
C LYS A 130 4.39 -13.13 12.03
N HIS A 131 3.64 -12.42 11.19
CA HIS A 131 4.16 -11.53 10.16
C HIS A 131 3.25 -10.31 10.01
N THR A 132 3.84 -9.21 9.56
CA THR A 132 3.18 -7.99 9.08
C THR A 132 3.97 -7.52 7.86
N PHE A 133 3.37 -6.65 7.04
CA PHE A 133 4.07 -6.05 5.92
C PHE A 133 3.98 -4.54 5.94
N GLN A 134 4.91 -3.90 5.25
CA GLN A 134 5.07 -2.46 5.25
C GLN A 134 5.32 -1.98 3.83
N VAL A 135 4.69 -0.85 3.47
CA VAL A 135 4.91 -0.20 2.19
C VAL A 135 5.30 1.24 2.45
N MET A 136 6.51 1.61 2.04
CA MET A 136 6.95 2.99 1.91
C MET A 136 6.97 3.35 0.44
N ALA A 137 6.02 4.17 0.00
CA ALA A 137 5.94 4.60 -1.38
C ALA A 137 6.46 6.04 -1.51
N ILE A 138 7.52 6.21 -2.31
CA ILE A 138 8.04 7.53 -2.65
C ILE A 138 7.77 7.75 -4.13
N GLY A 139 6.75 8.54 -4.43
CA GLY A 139 6.29 8.75 -5.80
C GLY A 139 7.03 9.91 -6.46
N LYS A 140 7.90 9.60 -7.43
CA LYS A 140 8.18 10.45 -8.59
C LYS A 140 7.23 10.02 -9.70
N PHE A 141 6.80 10.93 -10.58
CA PHE A 141 6.07 10.52 -11.78
C PHE A 141 6.94 9.49 -12.54
N THR A 142 6.49 8.24 -12.62
CA THR A 142 7.18 7.17 -13.36
C THR A 142 6.34 6.83 -14.58
N ILE A 143 6.95 7.08 -15.74
CA ILE A 143 6.45 6.76 -17.07
C ILE A 143 6.37 5.23 -17.19
N ILE A 144 5.21 4.68 -17.57
CA ILE A 144 5.15 3.37 -18.22
C ILE A 144 5.00 3.62 -19.71
N GLU A 145 6.13 3.73 -20.42
CA GLU A 145 6.14 3.63 -21.88
C GLU A 145 6.10 2.14 -22.22
N ALA A 146 4.92 1.63 -22.53
CA ALA A 146 4.79 0.35 -23.19
C ALA A 146 4.96 0.57 -24.69
N ASN A 147 6.21 0.56 -25.17
CA ASN A 147 6.49 0.45 -26.59
C ASN A 147 6.19 -1.00 -27.01
N LEU A 148 4.95 -1.24 -27.45
CA LEU A 148 4.63 -2.44 -28.21
C LEU A 148 5.18 -2.23 -29.63
N ALA A 149 6.39 -2.72 -29.86
CA ALA A 149 6.89 -2.92 -31.20
C ALA A 149 6.11 -4.10 -31.81
N TYR A 150 5.39 -3.83 -32.90
CA TYR A 150 4.81 -4.85 -33.78
C TYR A 150 5.91 -5.59 -34.55
#